data_AF-A0A9J6GF32-F1
#
_entry.id   AF-A0A9J6GF32-F1
#
_cell.length_a   1.000
_cell.length_b   1.000
_cell.length_c   1.000
_cell.angle_alpha   90.00
_cell.angle_beta   90.00
_cell.angle_gamma   90.00
#
_symmetry.space_group_name_H-M   'P 1'
#
loop_
_entity.id
_entity.type
_entity.pdbx_description
1 polymer ?
#
loop_
_entity_poly.entity_id
_entity_poly.type
_entity_poly.pdbx_seq_one_letter_code
_entity_poly.pdbx_strand_id
1 'polypeptide(L)'
;MQDKLAENEMLQKRIVKLEQELAAANHKIAILETRQEEPLDLPKVTEDIVMKSDETVKFHTGLVSKVMFTALLQLVLSIWTPTAKTRLNPQQPFIMVLMRLCLSLLTKDLAGRFGISAGSVSEVFHAWVDVLAVNMKKFVIWPSRKALRSHQPKAFLRPVV
;
A
#
# COMPACT_ATOMS: atom_id res chain seq x y z
N MET A 1 -32.48 53.14 31.42
CA MET A 1 -32.11 52.07 32.39
C MET A 1 -32.54 50.69 31.86
N GLN A 2 -33.74 50.55 31.28
CA GLN A 2 -34.24 49.30 30.68
C GLN A 2 -33.43 48.82 29.45
N ASP A 3 -33.01 49.69 28.54
CA ASP A 3 -32.22 49.27 27.36
C ASP A 3 -30.87 48.62 27.73
N LYS A 4 -30.18 49.19 28.74
CA LYS A 4 -28.92 48.63 29.24
C LYS A 4 -29.11 47.26 29.92
N LEU A 5 -30.30 47.01 30.48
CA LEU A 5 -30.63 45.74 31.10
C LEU A 5 -30.88 44.66 30.03
N ALA A 6 -31.61 45.02 28.96
CA ALA A 6 -31.86 44.14 27.82
C ALA A 6 -30.58 43.79 27.04
N GLU A 7 -29.68 44.76 26.87
CA GLU A 7 -28.37 44.55 26.25
C GLU A 7 -27.51 43.56 27.06
N ASN A 8 -27.53 43.67 28.39
CA ASN A 8 -26.78 42.79 29.28
C ASN A 8 -27.33 41.34 29.24
N GLU A 9 -28.65 41.16 29.19
CA GLU A 9 -29.26 39.84 28.98
C GLU A 9 -28.90 39.22 27.63
N MET A 10 -28.86 40.03 26.55
CA MET A 10 -28.47 39.55 25.23
C MET A 10 -27.01 39.08 25.23
N LEU A 11 -26.12 39.86 25.86
CA LEU A 11 -24.72 39.52 25.98
C LEU A 11 -24.52 38.23 26.79
N GLN A 12 -25.24 38.07 27.90
CA GLN A 12 -25.21 36.83 28.69
C GLN A 12 -25.66 35.60 27.88
N LYS A 13 -26.76 35.72 27.12
CA LYS A 13 -27.20 34.64 26.22
C LYS A 13 -26.15 34.28 25.17
N ARG A 14 -25.41 35.27 24.67
CA ARG A 14 -24.37 35.08 23.65
C ARG A 14 -23.11 34.43 24.22
N ILE A 15 -22.74 34.78 25.45
CA ILE A 15 -21.65 34.13 26.20
C ILE A 15 -21.97 32.64 26.37
N VAL A 16 -23.15 32.32 26.88
CA VAL A 16 -23.57 30.91 27.07
C VAL A 16 -23.55 30.12 25.76
N LYS A 17 -24.01 30.73 24.66
CA LYS A 17 -23.95 30.10 23.34
C LYS A 17 -22.51 29.84 22.88
N LEU A 18 -21.63 30.82 23.05
CA LEU A 18 -20.22 30.68 22.68
C LEU A 18 -19.51 29.62 23.53
N GLU A 19 -19.82 29.54 24.82
CA GLU A 19 -19.29 28.50 25.71
C GLU A 19 -19.74 27.10 25.29
N GLN A 20 -20.99 26.94 24.88
CA GLN A 20 -21.49 25.67 24.32
C GLN A 20 -20.79 25.29 23.01
N GLU A 21 -20.61 26.24 22.09
CA GLU A 21 -19.90 26.00 20.83
C GLU A 21 -18.42 25.65 21.06
N LEU A 22 -17.76 26.32 22.01
CA LEU A 22 -16.39 26.02 22.41
C LEU A 22 -16.27 24.61 23.02
N ALA A 23 -17.21 24.22 23.88
CA ALA A 23 -17.25 22.88 24.46
C ALA A 23 -17.42 21.80 23.37
N ALA A 24 -18.31 22.03 22.40
CA ALA A 24 -18.50 21.12 21.27
C ALA A 24 -17.26 21.03 20.37
N ALA A 25 -16.60 22.16 20.10
CA ALA A 25 -15.36 22.19 19.31
C ALA A 25 -14.21 21.47 20.02
N ASN A 26 -14.01 21.72 21.32
CA ASN A 26 -12.98 21.05 22.12
C ASN A 26 -13.23 19.55 22.23
N HIS A 27 -14.48 19.13 22.37
CA HIS A 27 -14.84 17.71 22.34
C HIS A 27 -14.48 17.06 21.00
N LYS A 28 -14.74 17.76 19.89
CA LYS A 28 -14.37 17.30 18.55
C LYS A 28 -12.86 17.23 18.35
N ILE A 29 -12.11 18.20 18.87
CA ILE A 29 -10.64 18.22 18.86
C ILE A 29 -10.11 16.99 19.62
N ALA A 30 -10.59 16.73 20.84
CA ALA A 30 -10.17 15.59 21.64
C ALA A 30 -10.40 14.25 20.93
N ILE A 31 -11.56 14.06 20.29
CA ILE A 31 -11.84 12.85 19.49
C ILE A 31 -10.85 12.70 18.33
N LEU A 32 -10.55 13.79 17.63
CA LEU A 32 -9.66 13.78 16.47
C LEU A 32 -8.20 13.52 16.89
N GLU A 33 -7.74 14.14 17.97
CA GLU A 33 -6.43 13.88 18.57
C GLU A 33 -6.31 12.41 18.99
N THR A 34 -7.34 11.85 19.63
CA THR A 34 -7.38 10.42 20.00
C THR A 34 -7.30 9.51 18.78
N ARG A 35 -7.95 9.87 17.66
CA ARG A 35 -7.85 9.12 16.40
C ARG A 35 -6.48 9.22 15.72
N GLN A 36 -5.70 10.26 16.04
CA GLN A 36 -4.39 10.51 15.44
C GLN A 36 -3.26 9.73 16.14
N GLU A 37 -3.48 9.30 17.39
CA GLU A 37 -2.51 8.54 18.18
C GLU A 37 -2.47 7.04 17.86
N GLU A 38 -3.52 6.47 17.25
CA GLU A 38 -3.51 5.08 16.79
C GLU A 38 -2.42 4.90 15.70
N PRO A 39 -1.42 4.03 15.92
CA PRO A 39 -0.35 3.82 14.95
C PRO A 39 -0.95 3.45 13.60
N LEU A 40 -0.66 4.26 12.58
CA LEU A 40 -1.18 4.01 11.23
C LEU A 40 -0.80 2.59 10.80
N ASP A 41 -1.78 1.76 10.45
CA ASP A 41 -1.55 0.44 9.88
C ASP A 41 -0.99 0.60 8.46
N LEU A 42 0.32 0.85 8.38
CA LEU A 42 1.06 1.11 7.14
C LEU A 42 0.83 0.00 6.09
N PRO A 43 0.89 -1.31 6.46
CA PRO A 43 0.49 -2.39 5.56
C PRO A 43 -0.91 -2.21 4.98
N LYS A 44 -1.90 -1.90 5.83
CA LYS A 44 -3.28 -1.75 5.39
C LYS A 44 -3.49 -0.53 4.51
N VAL A 45 -2.88 0.61 4.88
CA VAL A 45 -2.89 1.83 4.06
C VAL A 45 -2.29 1.55 2.68
N THR A 46 -1.15 0.85 2.62
CA THR A 46 -0.52 0.47 1.35
C THR A 46 -1.42 -0.46 0.54
N GLU A 47 -2.01 -1.47 1.18
CA GLU A 47 -2.96 -2.39 0.55
C GLU A 47 -4.16 -1.65 -0.06
N ASP A 48 -4.76 -0.73 0.71
CA ASP A 48 -5.94 0.04 0.28
C ASP A 48 -5.61 0.98 -0.88
N ILE A 49 -4.41 1.58 -0.91
CA ILE A 49 -3.93 2.40 -2.04
C ILE A 49 -3.77 1.53 -3.29
N VAL A 50 -3.08 0.39 -3.16
CA VAL A 50 -2.78 -0.49 -4.30
C VAL A 50 -4.07 -1.08 -4.87
N MET A 51 -4.99 -1.51 -4.00
CA MET A 51 -6.22 -2.21 -4.39
C MET A 51 -7.41 -1.27 -4.63
N LYS A 52 -7.17 0.05 -4.74
CA LYS A 52 -8.23 1.07 -4.94
C LYS A 52 -8.92 0.95 -6.29
N SER A 53 -8.20 0.77 -7.39
CA SER A 53 -8.74 0.61 -8.75
C SER A 53 -7.88 -0.34 -9.59
N ASP A 54 -8.34 -0.70 -10.78
CA ASP A 54 -7.54 -1.54 -11.69
C ASP A 54 -6.30 -0.78 -12.20
N GLU A 55 -6.38 0.54 -12.33
CA GLU A 55 -5.22 1.39 -12.68
C GLU A 55 -4.15 1.36 -11.59
N THR A 56 -4.55 1.46 -10.31
CA THR A 56 -3.58 1.41 -9.20
C THR A 56 -2.96 0.03 -9.06
N VAL A 57 -3.75 -1.03 -9.24
CA VAL A 57 -3.23 -2.41 -9.29
C VAL A 57 -2.21 -2.55 -10.41
N LYS A 58 -2.54 -2.09 -11.63
CA LYS A 58 -1.63 -2.16 -12.77
C LYS A 58 -0.35 -1.38 -12.54
N PHE A 59 -0.45 -0.16 -12.00
CA PHE A 59 0.72 0.66 -11.73
C PHE A 59 1.66 0.00 -10.70
N HIS A 60 1.10 -0.49 -9.59
CA HIS A 60 1.93 -1.02 -8.49
C HIS A 60 2.38 -2.46 -8.66
N THR A 61 1.58 -3.29 -9.34
CA THR A 61 1.83 -4.74 -9.41
C THR A 61 2.14 -5.24 -10.82
N GLY A 62 1.88 -4.43 -11.84
CA GLY A 62 1.98 -4.83 -13.25
C GLY A 62 0.80 -5.68 -13.74
N LEU A 63 -0.13 -6.06 -12.87
CA LEU A 63 -1.28 -6.90 -13.22
C LEU A 63 -2.44 -6.06 -13.78
N VAL A 64 -3.19 -6.64 -14.71
CA VAL A 64 -4.19 -5.88 -15.48
C VAL A 64 -5.42 -5.44 -14.68
N SER A 65 -5.75 -6.10 -13.57
CA SER A 65 -6.93 -5.80 -12.74
C SER A 65 -6.86 -6.44 -11.36
N LYS A 66 -7.74 -6.01 -10.45
CA LYS A 66 -7.96 -6.65 -9.14
C LYS A 66 -8.31 -8.13 -9.26
N VAL A 67 -9.11 -8.48 -10.26
CA VAL A 67 -9.53 -9.87 -10.50
C VAL A 67 -8.33 -10.74 -10.84
N MET A 68 -7.43 -10.26 -11.73
CA MET A 68 -6.21 -10.98 -12.06
C MET A 68 -5.28 -11.11 -10.85
N PHE A 69 -5.14 -10.04 -10.07
CA PHE A 69 -4.38 -10.07 -8.81
C PHE A 69 -4.90 -11.15 -7.86
N THR A 70 -6.21 -11.16 -7.59
CA THR A 70 -6.81 -12.11 -6.66
C THR A 70 -6.70 -13.54 -7.16
N ALA A 71 -6.94 -13.78 -8.45
CA ALA A 71 -6.78 -15.10 -9.06
C ALA A 71 -5.33 -15.61 -8.94
N LEU A 72 -4.35 -14.73 -9.15
CA LEU A 72 -2.94 -15.07 -9.04
C LEU A 72 -2.53 -15.35 -7.59
N LEU A 73 -2.99 -14.54 -6.65
CA LEU A 73 -2.78 -14.76 -5.22
C LEU A 73 -3.38 -16.10 -4.78
N GLN A 74 -4.63 -16.38 -5.16
CA GLN A 74 -5.29 -17.66 -4.86
C GLN A 74 -4.55 -18.85 -5.46
N LEU A 75 -4.06 -18.72 -6.70
CA LEU A 75 -3.25 -19.76 -7.35
C LEU A 75 -1.96 -20.05 -6.59
N VAL A 76 -1.27 -19.01 -6.10
CA VAL A 76 -0.02 -19.17 -5.33
C VAL A 76 -0.30 -19.75 -3.95
N LEU A 77 -1.38 -19.30 -3.29
CA LEU A 77 -1.74 -19.78 -1.96
C LEU A 77 -2.31 -21.21 -1.96
N SER A 78 -2.84 -21.69 -3.08
CA SER A 78 -3.33 -23.07 -3.19
C SER A 78 -2.20 -24.12 -3.26
N ILE A 79 -1.00 -23.70 -3.66
CA ILE A 79 0.17 -24.57 -3.83
C ILE A 79 1.23 -24.37 -2.74
N TRP A 80 1.20 -23.23 -2.05
CA TRP A 80 2.19 -22.87 -1.06
C TRP A 80 1.61 -22.00 0.05
N THR A 81 1.99 -22.29 1.29
CA THR A 81 1.61 -21.49 2.45
C THR A 81 2.82 -20.66 2.93
N PRO A 82 2.67 -19.33 3.04
CA PRO A 82 3.73 -18.49 3.58
C PRO A 82 4.12 -18.91 5.01
N THR A 83 5.35 -19.35 5.17
CA THR A 83 5.89 -19.88 6.44
C THR A 83 6.54 -18.81 7.32
N ALA A 84 6.81 -17.63 6.75
CA ALA A 84 7.40 -16.52 7.50
C ALA A 84 6.41 -16.04 8.58
N LYS A 85 6.87 -16.00 9.84
CA LYS A 85 6.14 -15.43 10.98
C LYS A 85 6.06 -13.91 10.85
N THR A 86 5.37 -13.43 9.81
CA THR A 86 5.14 -12.01 9.60
C THR A 86 3.80 -11.64 10.23
N ARG A 87 3.66 -10.40 10.70
CA ARG A 87 2.36 -9.86 11.13
C ARG A 87 1.44 -9.53 9.93
N LEU A 88 1.92 -9.74 8.71
CA LEU A 88 1.22 -9.37 7.49
C LEU A 88 0.26 -10.47 7.06
N ASN A 89 -0.90 -10.09 6.54
CA ASN A 89 -1.81 -11.02 5.88
C ASN A 89 -1.20 -11.48 4.53
N PRO A 90 -1.60 -12.60 3.92
CA PRO A 90 -0.95 -13.09 2.68
C PRO A 90 -0.99 -12.13 1.47
N GLN A 91 -1.97 -11.23 1.42
CA GLN A 91 -2.10 -10.24 0.34
C GLN A 91 -1.01 -9.16 0.43
N GLN A 92 -0.63 -8.74 1.63
CA GLN A 92 0.36 -7.68 1.86
C GLN A 92 1.78 -8.03 1.37
N PRO A 93 2.40 -9.18 1.76
CA PRO A 93 3.63 -9.68 1.17
C PRO A 93 3.56 -9.83 -0.34
N PHE A 94 2.41 -10.27 -0.87
CA PHE A 94 2.27 -10.43 -2.31
C PHE A 94 2.32 -9.10 -3.04
N ILE A 95 1.61 -8.08 -2.53
CA ILE A 95 1.72 -6.69 -3.02
C ILE A 95 3.17 -6.23 -2.94
N MET A 96 3.85 -6.42 -1.80
CA MET A 96 5.24 -6.01 -1.59
C MET A 96 6.19 -6.61 -2.64
N VAL A 97 6.03 -7.91 -2.91
CA VAL A 97 6.83 -8.65 -3.90
C VAL A 97 6.57 -8.13 -5.30
N LEU A 98 5.30 -7.98 -5.70
CA LEU A 98 4.95 -7.47 -7.03
C LEU A 98 5.39 -6.01 -7.22
N MET A 99 5.28 -5.16 -6.19
CA MET A 99 5.82 -3.79 -6.22
C MET A 99 7.31 -3.78 -6.47
N ARG A 100 8.07 -4.68 -5.82
CA ARG A 100 9.51 -4.78 -6.07
C ARG A 100 9.82 -5.25 -7.48
N LEU A 101 9.11 -6.24 -8.00
CA LEU A 101 9.33 -6.78 -9.35
C LEU A 101 8.91 -5.78 -10.44
N CYS A 102 7.82 -5.05 -10.25
CA CYS A 102 7.25 -4.14 -11.24
C CYS A 102 7.89 -2.75 -11.21
N LEU A 103 8.13 -2.20 -10.02
CA LEU A 103 8.62 -0.83 -9.83
C LEU A 103 10.09 -0.77 -9.41
N SER A 104 10.75 -1.91 -9.21
CA SER A 104 12.16 -1.99 -8.74
C SER A 104 12.41 -1.22 -7.44
N LEU A 105 11.45 -1.23 -6.52
CA LEU A 105 11.56 -0.50 -5.25
C LEU A 105 12.66 -1.04 -4.34
N LEU A 106 13.33 -0.11 -3.65
CA LEU A 106 14.36 -0.40 -2.66
C LEU A 106 13.77 -1.15 -1.46
N THR A 107 14.55 -2.05 -0.87
CA THR A 107 14.14 -2.83 0.31
C THR A 107 13.77 -1.90 1.48
N LYS A 108 14.48 -0.77 1.62
CA LYS A 108 14.23 0.25 2.64
C LYS A 108 12.88 0.96 2.46
N ASP A 109 12.47 1.21 1.21
CA ASP A 109 11.17 1.83 0.92
C ASP A 109 10.02 0.87 1.28
N LEU A 110 10.15 -0.39 0.86
CA LEU A 110 9.18 -1.44 1.19
C LEU A 110 9.08 -1.67 2.70
N ALA A 111 10.21 -1.65 3.42
CA ALA A 111 10.22 -1.75 4.88
C ALA A 111 9.37 -0.65 5.53
N GLY A 112 9.47 0.59 5.03
CA GLY A 112 8.65 1.71 5.48
C GLY A 112 7.17 1.54 5.16
N ARG A 113 6.83 1.09 3.95
CA ARG A 113 5.43 0.88 3.52
C ARG A 113 4.71 -0.22 4.29
N PHE A 114 5.43 -1.27 4.69
CA PHE A 114 4.85 -2.44 5.36
C PHE A 114 5.19 -2.51 6.85
N GLY A 115 5.83 -1.48 7.42
CA GLY A 115 6.11 -1.43 8.86
C GLY A 115 6.94 -2.61 9.38
N ILE A 116 7.78 -3.22 8.53
CA ILE A 116 8.65 -4.35 8.87
C ILE A 116 10.12 -4.02 8.63
N SER A 117 11.02 -4.84 9.17
CA SER A 117 12.46 -4.62 8.96
C SER A 117 12.87 -4.89 7.50
N ALA A 118 13.93 -4.23 7.03
CA ALA A 118 14.48 -4.49 5.70
C ALA A 118 14.97 -5.95 5.54
N GLY A 119 15.44 -6.59 6.62
CA GLY A 119 15.78 -8.01 6.64
C GLY A 119 14.54 -8.87 6.36
N SER A 120 13.45 -8.61 7.06
CA SER A 120 12.17 -9.29 6.85
C SER A 120 11.62 -9.10 5.44
N VAL A 121 11.74 -7.90 4.86
CA VAL A 121 11.38 -7.67 3.45
C VAL A 121 12.22 -8.57 2.53
N SER A 122 13.53 -8.68 2.78
CA SER A 122 14.41 -9.51 1.97
C SER A 122 14.04 -10.99 2.06
N GLU A 123 13.81 -11.50 3.27
CA GLU A 123 13.38 -12.88 3.52
C GLU A 123 12.06 -13.20 2.81
N VAL A 124 11.06 -12.33 2.99
CA VAL A 124 9.76 -12.47 2.33
C VAL A 124 9.94 -12.43 0.81
N PHE A 125 10.71 -11.48 0.30
CA PHE A 125 10.91 -11.35 -1.15
C PHE A 125 11.51 -12.61 -1.76
N HIS A 126 12.58 -13.16 -1.18
CA HIS A 126 13.20 -14.38 -1.69
C HIS A 126 12.27 -15.59 -1.61
N ALA A 127 11.61 -15.79 -0.47
CA ALA A 127 10.68 -16.91 -0.29
C ALA A 127 9.53 -16.90 -1.32
N TRP A 128 8.97 -15.72 -1.60
CA TRP A 128 7.92 -15.59 -2.61
C TRP A 128 8.46 -15.74 -4.03
N VAL A 129 9.61 -15.15 -4.35
CA VAL A 129 10.20 -15.23 -5.70
C VAL A 129 10.54 -16.66 -6.08
N ASP A 130 11.06 -17.48 -5.16
CA ASP A 130 11.35 -18.89 -5.43
C ASP A 130 10.07 -19.65 -5.84
N VAL A 131 8.98 -19.43 -5.09
CA VAL A 131 7.67 -20.04 -5.38
C VAL A 131 7.10 -19.53 -6.71
N LEU A 132 7.14 -18.21 -6.95
CA LEU A 132 6.65 -17.62 -8.20
C LEU A 132 7.46 -18.11 -9.41
N ALA A 133 8.78 -18.19 -9.29
CA ALA A 133 9.66 -18.62 -10.37
C ALA A 133 9.36 -20.06 -10.81
N VAL A 134 9.15 -20.98 -9.86
CA VAL A 134 8.81 -22.38 -10.18
C VAL A 134 7.44 -22.46 -10.85
N ASN A 135 6.44 -21.76 -10.31
CA ASN A 135 5.05 -21.95 -10.71
C ASN A 135 4.62 -21.11 -11.90
N MET A 136 5.29 -19.98 -12.14
CA MET A 136 4.97 -19.08 -13.24
C MET A 136 5.87 -19.23 -14.46
N LYS A 137 6.94 -20.03 -14.39
CA LYS A 137 7.82 -20.31 -15.54
C LYS A 137 7.05 -20.75 -16.78
N LYS A 138 5.99 -21.54 -16.61
CA LYS A 138 5.12 -22.02 -17.70
C LYS A 138 4.31 -20.92 -18.40
N PHE A 139 4.08 -19.79 -17.73
CA PHE A 139 3.38 -18.63 -18.29
C PHE A 139 4.32 -17.65 -19.00
N VAL A 140 5.64 -17.80 -18.84
CA VAL A 140 6.64 -16.94 -19.50
C VAL A 140 7.04 -17.56 -20.83
N ILE A 141 6.50 -17.02 -21.92
CA ILE A 141 6.89 -17.40 -23.27
C ILE A 141 8.18 -16.64 -23.62
N TRP A 142 9.32 -17.33 -23.56
CA TRP A 142 10.59 -16.78 -24.01
C TRP A 142 10.69 -16.87 -25.54
N PRO A 143 11.01 -15.76 -26.25
CA PRO A 143 11.23 -15.81 -27.69
C PRO A 143 12.44 -16.69 -28.03
N SER A 144 12.41 -17.34 -29.19
CA SER A 144 13.54 -18.14 -29.65
C SER A 144 14.81 -17.29 -29.79
N ARG A 145 16.00 -17.89 -29.64
CA ARG A 145 17.26 -17.16 -29.82
C ARG A 145 17.37 -16.48 -31.19
N LYS A 146 16.77 -17.09 -32.22
CA LYS A 146 16.72 -16.52 -33.58
C LYS A 146 15.87 -15.25 -33.59
N ALA A 147 14.66 -15.30 -33.01
CA ALA A 147 13.78 -14.14 -32.90
C ALA A 147 14.39 -13.02 -32.05
N LEU A 148 15.10 -13.37 -30.97
CA LEU A 148 15.79 -12.40 -30.14
C LEU A 148 16.92 -11.68 -30.91
N ARG A 149 17.73 -12.43 -31.66
CA ARG A 149 18.82 -11.87 -32.48
C ARG A 149 18.31 -11.01 -33.63
N SER A 150 17.20 -11.39 -34.28
CA SER A 150 16.66 -10.62 -35.41
C SER A 150 16.08 -9.27 -34.98
N HIS A 151 15.64 -9.14 -33.72
CA HIS A 151 15.09 -7.89 -33.16
C HIS A 151 16.05 -7.22 -32.17
N GLN A 152 17.31 -7.65 -32.11
CA GLN A 152 18.29 -7.10 -31.19
C GLN A 152 18.61 -5.64 -31.57
N PRO A 153 18.43 -4.66 -30.65
CA PRO A 153 18.78 -3.28 -30.94
C PRO A 153 20.27 -3.15 -31.28
N LYS A 154 20.60 -2.25 -32.21
CA LYS A 154 21.98 -2.06 -32.70
C LYS A 154 22.99 -1.78 -31.57
N ALA A 155 22.55 -1.15 -30.48
CA ALA A 155 23.36 -0.87 -29.30
C ALA A 155 23.90 -2.15 -28.62
N PHE A 156 23.20 -3.28 -28.75
CA PHE A 156 23.61 -4.55 -28.17
C PHE A 156 24.37 -5.45 -29.15
N LEU A 157 24.49 -5.08 -30.43
CA LEU A 157 25.19 -5.90 -31.44
C LEU A 157 26.71 -5.88 -31.26
N ARG A 158 27.25 -4.87 -30.58
CA ARG A 158 28.66 -4.79 -30.25
C ARG A 158 28.87 -5.24 -28.80
N PRO A 159 29.82 -6.15 -28.54
CA PRO A 159 30.29 -6.40 -27.19
C PRO A 159 30.79 -5.08 -26.61
N VAL A 160 30.39 -4.75 -25.39
CA VAL A 160 31.12 -3.75 -24.60
C VAL A 160 32.47 -4.41 -24.31
N VAL A 161 33.51 -3.93 -25.00
CA VAL A 161 34.90 -4.35 -24.83
C VAL A 161 35.40 -3.87 -23.47
#